data_AF-A0A644ZKV6-F1
#
_entry.id   AF-A0A644ZKV6-F1
#
_cell.length_a   1.000
_cell.length_b   1.000
_cell.length_c   1.000
_cell.angle_alpha   90.00
_cell.angle_beta   90.00
_cell.angle_gamma   90.00
#
_symmetry.space_group_name_H-M   'P 1'
#
loop_
_entity.id
_entity.type
_entity.pdbx_description
1 polymer ?
#
loop_
_entity_poly.entity_id
_entity_poly.type
_entity_poly.pdbx_seq_one_letter_code
_entity_poly.pdbx_strand_id
1 'polypeptide(L)' 'MLAEGKIKLRAFIACIQEDGLDRFSAYIARNANHGIVYHRKGFLGDYDLESEADVLKLLRIGSR' A
#
# COMPACT_ATOMS: atom_id res chain seq x y z
N MET A 1 -13.98 9.98 10.38
CA MET A 1 -12.68 9.53 9.83
C MET A 1 -12.46 8.09 10.27
N LEU A 2 -12.21 7.16 9.35
CA LEU A 2 -11.75 5.82 9.71
C LEU A 2 -10.32 5.93 10.25
N ALA A 3 -9.96 5.12 11.24
CA ALA A 3 -8.58 5.08 11.74
C ALA A 3 -7.62 4.72 10.59
N GLU A 4 -6.50 5.43 10.46
CA GLU A 4 -5.53 5.33 9.35
C GLU A 4 -5.12 3.88 9.05
N GLY A 5 -4.96 3.03 10.08
CA GLY A 5 -4.65 1.62 9.92
C GLY A 5 -5.67 0.82 9.11
N LYS A 6 -6.94 1.26 9.04
CA LYS A 6 -7.99 0.62 8.23
C LYS A 6 -7.92 1.01 6.76
N ILE A 7 -7.37 2.17 6.43
CA ILE A 7 -7.33 2.67 5.04
C ILE A 7 -6.33 1.86 4.22
N LYS A 8 -5.09 1.74 4.69
CA LYS A 8 -4.05 0.98 3.97
C LYS A 8 -4.37 -0.51 3.84
N LEU A 9 -4.97 -1.11 4.86
CA LEU A 9 -5.39 -2.51 4.83
C LEU A 9 -6.49 -2.76 3.79
N ARG A 10 -7.49 -1.87 3.70
CA ARG A 10 -8.55 -1.96 2.69
C ARG A 10 -8.00 -1.86 1.27
N ALA A 11 -7.11 -0.90 1.02
CA ALA A 11 -6.45 -0.77 -0.28
C ALA A 11 -5.66 -2.03 -0.67
N PHE A 12 -4.98 -2.68 0.28
CA PHE A 12 -4.22 -3.91 0.01
C PHE A 12 -5.16 -5.06 -0.34
N ILE A 13 -6.25 -5.22 0.42
CA ILE A 13 -7.28 -6.23 0.13
C ILE A 13 -7.92 -5.97 -1.23
N ALA A 14 -8.28 -4.72 -1.54
CA ALA A 14 -8.85 -4.32 -2.82
C ALA A 14 -7.90 -4.65 -3.99
N CYS A 15 -6.61 -4.32 -3.86
CA CYS A 15 -5.60 -4.65 -4.87
C CYS A 15 -5.46 -6.17 -5.07
N ILE A 16 -5.49 -6.97 -4.00
CA ILE A 16 -5.45 -8.44 -4.11
C ILE A 16 -6.70 -8.98 -4.81
N GLN A 17 -7.87 -8.42 -4.52
CA GLN A 17 -9.13 -8.81 -5.16
C GLN A 17 -9.19 -8.42 -6.64
N GLU A 18 -8.65 -7.26 -7.01
CA GLU A 18 -8.69 -6.71 -8.37
C GLU A 18 -7.57 -7.27 -9.26
N ASP A 19 -6.33 -7.35 -8.75
CA ASP A 19 -5.13 -7.63 -9.54
C ASP A 19 -4.56 -9.04 -9.28
N GLY A 20 -4.99 -9.70 -8.21
CA GLY A 20 -4.48 -11.00 -7.76
C GLY A 20 -3.25 -10.89 -6.85
N LEU A 21 -3.05 -11.95 -6.05
CA LEU A 21 -1.97 -12.01 -5.05
C LEU A 21 -0.56 -11.93 -5.67
N ASP A 22 -0.36 -12.50 -6.86
CA ASP A 22 0.94 -12.50 -7.53
C ASP A 22 1.35 -11.09 -7.95
N ARG A 23 0.43 -10.32 -8.54
CA ARG A 23 0.69 -8.92 -8.91
C ARG A 23 0.89 -8.05 -7.68
N PHE A 24 0.04 -8.23 -6.67
CA PHE A 24 0.21 -7.55 -5.38
C PHE A 24 1.61 -7.78 -4.81
N SER A 25 2.07 -9.03 -4.79
CA SER A 25 3.41 -9.39 -4.30
C SER A 25 4.52 -8.73 -5.12
N ALA A 26 4.38 -8.68 -6.44
CA ALA A 26 5.32 -7.98 -7.32
C ALA A 26 5.36 -6.46 -7.06
N TYR A 27 4.21 -5.83 -6.82
CA TYR A 27 4.16 -4.41 -6.45
C TYR A 27 4.85 -4.14 -5.12
N ILE A 28 4.59 -4.95 -4.09
CA ILE A 28 5.23 -4.81 -2.78
C ILE A 28 6.74 -4.96 -2.89
N ALA A 29 7.23 -5.98 -3.61
CA ALA A 29 8.66 -6.21 -3.80
C ALA A 29 9.33 -5.05 -4.54
N ARG A 30 8.73 -4.58 -5.64
CA ARG A 30 9.23 -3.42 -6.40
C ARG A 30 9.27 -2.16 -5.52
N ASN A 31 8.19 -1.89 -4.80
CA ASN A 31 8.08 -0.70 -3.97
C ASN A 31 9.10 -0.72 -2.81
N ALA A 32 9.32 -1.88 -2.18
CA ALA A 32 10.34 -2.05 -1.15
C ALA A 32 11.76 -1.78 -1.69
N ASN A 33 12.07 -2.25 -2.91
CA ASN A 33 13.35 -1.95 -3.58
C ASN A 33 13.53 -0.45 -3.87
N HIS A 34 12.44 0.31 -3.95
CA HIS A 34 12.44 1.78 -4.09
C HIS A 34 12.29 2.52 -2.74
N GLY A 35 12.36 1.81 -1.61
CA GLY A 35 12.29 2.40 -0.27
C GLY A 35 10.87 2.77 0.20
N ILE A 36 9.82 2.33 -0.51
CA ILE A 36 8.42 2.47 -0.11
C ILE A 36 8.04 1.23 0.70
N VAL A 37 7.79 1.42 2.00
CA VAL A 37 7.60 0.31 2.93
C VAL A 37 6.30 0.44 3.73
N TYR A 38 5.78 -0.70 4.17
CA TYR A 38 4.57 -0.76 5.01
C TYR A 38 4.78 -0.13 6.39
N HIS A 39 5.96 -0.31 6.97
CA HIS A 39 6.40 0.26 8.24
C HIS A 39 7.89 0.60 8.18
N ARG A 40 8.32 1.74 8.74
CA ARG A 40 9.74 2.10 8.89
C ARG A 40 10.26 1.79 10.29
N LYS A 41 9.72 2.48 11.30
CA LYS A 41 10.00 2.29 12.73
C LYS A 41 8.71 2.56 13.50
N GLY A 42 8.15 1.54 14.15
CA GLY A 42 6.80 1.58 14.71
C GLY A 42 5.74 1.20 13.67
N PHE A 43 4.55 1.80 13.76
CA PHE A 43 3.38 1.41 12.94
C PHE A 43 3.14 2.28 11.70
N LEU A 44 4.00 3.28 11.46
CA LEU A 44 3.91 4.20 10.34
C LEU A 44 4.89 3.81 9.22
N GLY A 45 4.41 3.89 7.99
CA GLY A 45 5.16 3.71 6.75
C GLY A 45 4.60 4.58 5.63
N ASP A 46 5.01 4.31 4.40
CA ASP A 46 4.71 5.18 3.26
C ASP A 46 3.25 5.06 2.78
N TYR A 47 2.56 3.98 3.18
CA TYR A 47 1.15 3.72 2.85
C TYR A 47 0.15 4.29 3.86
N ASP A 48 0.60 4.96 4.92
CA ASP A 48 -0.28 5.69 5.84
C ASP A 48 -0.73 7.01 5.19
N LEU A 49 -1.67 6.91 4.23
CA LEU A 49 -2.23 8.03 3.47
C LEU A 49 -3.71 8.26 3.84
N GLU A 50 -4.21 9.44 3.52
CA GLU A 50 -5.56 9.88 3.92
C GLU A 50 -6.70 9.18 3.16
N SER A 51 -6.41 8.57 2.00
CA SER A 51 -7.41 7.94 1.15
C SER A 51 -6.96 6.58 0.61
N GLU A 52 -7.92 5.68 0.42
CA GLU A 52 -7.70 4.36 -0.17
C GLU A 52 -7.20 4.47 -1.62
N ALA A 53 -7.68 5.48 -2.36
CA ALA A 53 -7.27 5.75 -3.73
C ALA A 53 -5.79 6.11 -3.82
N ASP A 54 -5.28 6.92 -2.89
CA ASP A 54 -3.86 7.29 -2.85
C ASP A 54 -2.99 6.09 -2.48
N VAL A 55 -3.45 5.23 -1.56
CA VAL A 55 -2.74 3.99 -1.22
C VAL A 55 -2.68 3.06 -2.43
N LEU A 56 -3.80 2.87 -3.15
CA LEU A 56 -3.85 2.05 -4.36
C LEU A 56 -2.94 2.60 -5.45
N LYS A 57 -2.93 3.93 -5.65
CA LYS A 57 -2.05 4.59 -6.61
C LYS A 57 -0.58 4.35 -6.27
N LEU A 58 -0.19 4.59 -5.01
CA LEU A 58 1.18 4.37 -4.53
C LEU A 58 1.58 2.89 -4.68
N LEU A 59 0.69 1.97 -4.30
CA LEU A 59 0.92 0.53 -4.40
C LEU A 59 1.19 0.12 -5.85
N ARG A 60 0.32 0.49 -6.79
CA ARG A 60 0.42 0.07 -8.20
C ARG A 60 1.55 0.74 -8.97
N ILE A 61 1.80 2.02 -8.74
CA ILE A 61 2.78 2.80 -9.51
C ILE A 61 4.16 2.77 -8.87
N GLY A 62 4.24 2.79 -7.54
CA GLY A 62 5.52 2.89 -6.81
C GLY A 62 6.14 4.29 -6.85
N SER A 63 5.32 5.33 -7.05
CA SER A 63 5.73 6.73 -6.95
C SER A 63 4.59 7.57 -6.34
N ARG A 64 4.95 8.59 -5.55
CA ARG A 64 4.00 9.62 -5.10
C ARG A 64 3.63 10.55 -6.26
#